data_AF-A0A0G1TK08-F1
#
_entry.id   AF-A0A0G1TK08-F1
#
_cell.length_a   1.000
_cell.length_b   1.000
_cell.length_c   1.000
_cell.angle_alpha   90.00
_cell.angle_beta   90.00
_cell.angle_gamma   90.00
#
_symmetry.space_group_name_H-M   'P 1'
#
loop_
_entity.id
_entity.type
_entity.pdbx_description
1 polymer ?
#
loop_
_entity_poly.entity_id
_entity_poly.type
_entity_poly.pdbx_seq_one_letter_code
_entity_poly.pdbx_strand_id
1 'polypeptide(L)'
;MLNSLRGYSYPRKKTANYDTSIVYRGKAYSGIFYLKHPEYVDKGFRDLRDYNQGFAEAMKGESEGVLRFEMQLRKAKLNDLFKDKRGGFHLADLENRDYVYSLLNSLFSKLIRSTEIRIDSPKTIFDLLSVVHGEVKAKNLFLFHQLYMGSPAQKQNLKMIYNNSTITRNLKMIAESGVGVVMKDSPVTYLSIPSELVINKVNATFEVSRPLPEKPTQEALLLVPAVEEEATW
;
A
#
# COMPACT_ATOMS: atom_id res chain seq x y z
N MET A 1 0.89 -12.80 -4.59
CA MET A 1 1.42 -11.67 -3.79
C MET A 1 0.32 -10.91 -3.02
N LEU A 2 -0.76 -10.43 -3.65
CA LEU A 2 -1.85 -9.74 -2.93
C LEU A 2 -2.51 -10.62 -1.84
N ASN A 3 -2.72 -11.91 -2.11
CA ASN A 3 -3.26 -12.85 -1.12
C ASN A 3 -2.40 -12.97 0.14
N SER A 4 -1.07 -12.88 0.01
CA SER A 4 -0.14 -12.85 1.14
C SER A 4 -0.44 -11.66 2.05
N LEU A 5 -0.68 -10.47 1.46
CA LEU A 5 -1.00 -9.25 2.19
C LEU A 5 -2.34 -9.29 2.92
N ARG A 6 -3.31 -10.06 2.43
CA ARG A 6 -4.63 -10.23 3.08
C ARG A 6 -4.52 -10.92 4.43
N GLY A 7 -3.52 -11.78 4.62
CA GLY A 7 -3.29 -12.47 5.89
C GLY A 7 -2.69 -11.58 6.99
N TYR A 8 -2.21 -10.38 6.66
CA TYR A 8 -1.69 -9.44 7.65
C TYR A 8 -2.85 -8.85 8.45
N SER A 9 -2.99 -9.28 9.71
CA SER A 9 -4.00 -8.74 10.62
C SER A 9 -3.58 -7.37 11.12
N TYR A 10 -4.41 -6.39 10.80
CA TYR A 10 -4.12 -5.01 11.09
C TYR A 10 -4.74 -4.59 12.43
N PRO A 11 -3.96 -4.06 13.39
CA PRO A 11 -4.52 -3.68 14.68
C PRO A 11 -5.45 -2.47 14.50
N ARG A 12 -6.75 -2.73 14.71
CA ARG A 12 -7.83 -1.74 14.96
C ARG A 12 -8.54 -1.13 13.75
N LYS A 13 -8.26 -1.50 12.49
CA LYS A 13 -8.92 -0.86 11.33
C LYS A 13 -9.53 -1.86 10.37
N LYS A 14 -10.69 -1.51 9.79
CA LYS A 14 -11.37 -2.30 8.76
C LYS A 14 -10.52 -2.27 7.48
N THR A 15 -10.01 -3.43 7.07
CA THR A 15 -9.41 -3.62 5.76
C THR A 15 -10.52 -3.80 4.74
N ALA A 16 -10.46 -3.08 3.61
CA ALA A 16 -11.32 -3.36 2.47
C ALA A 16 -10.50 -4.19 1.46
N ASN A 17 -10.94 -5.40 1.19
CA ASN A 17 -10.30 -6.31 0.26
C ASN A 17 -11.08 -6.29 -1.05
N TYR A 18 -10.38 -6.02 -2.15
CA TYR A 18 -10.86 -6.13 -3.52
C TYR A 18 -10.02 -7.17 -4.25
N ASP A 19 -10.46 -7.61 -5.42
CA ASP A 19 -9.75 -8.64 -6.19
C ASP A 19 -8.34 -8.20 -6.58
N THR A 20 -8.18 -6.93 -6.96
CA THR A 20 -6.91 -6.36 -7.42
C THR A 20 -6.25 -5.42 -6.41
N SER A 21 -6.88 -5.15 -5.26
CA SER A 21 -6.35 -4.21 -4.28
C SER A 21 -6.75 -4.50 -2.83
N ILE A 22 -5.98 -3.94 -1.90
CA ILE A 22 -6.24 -3.96 -0.46
C ILE A 22 -6.12 -2.53 0.05
N VAL A 23 -7.14 -2.05 0.76
CA VAL A 23 -7.17 -0.71 1.34
C VAL A 23 -7.19 -0.79 2.86
N TYR A 24 -6.17 -0.23 3.48
CA TYR A 24 -6.07 0.00 4.92
C TYR A 24 -6.50 1.43 5.23
N ARG A 25 -7.76 1.61 5.63
CA ARG A 25 -8.31 2.95 5.90
C ARG A 25 -7.91 3.43 7.28
N GLY A 26 -7.41 4.66 7.40
CA GLY A 26 -7.11 5.29 8.69
C GLY A 26 -7.59 6.73 8.81
N LYS A 27 -7.73 7.21 10.07
CA LYS A 27 -8.16 8.59 10.36
C LYS A 27 -7.17 9.63 9.82
N ALA A 28 -5.87 9.37 9.93
CA ALA A 28 -4.81 10.29 9.53
C ALA A 28 -4.29 10.00 8.10
N TYR A 29 -4.26 8.74 7.71
CA TYR A 29 -3.76 8.27 6.42
C TYR A 29 -4.39 6.92 6.06
N SER A 30 -4.41 6.61 4.77
CA SER A 30 -4.76 5.30 4.24
C SER A 30 -3.58 4.74 3.47
N GLY A 31 -3.36 3.43 3.55
CA GLY A 31 -2.42 2.72 2.69
C GLY A 31 -3.17 1.82 1.73
N ILE A 32 -2.73 1.77 0.48
CA ILE A 32 -3.34 0.98 -0.57
C ILE A 32 -2.26 0.12 -1.20
N PHE A 33 -2.56 -1.16 -1.35
CA PHE A 33 -1.75 -2.09 -2.13
C PHE A 33 -2.58 -2.53 -3.33
N TYR A 34 -2.03 -2.46 -4.54
CA TYR A 34 -2.75 -2.91 -5.72
C TYR A 34 -1.81 -3.47 -6.77
N LEU A 35 -2.34 -4.38 -7.58
CA LEU A 35 -1.63 -4.95 -8.72
C LEU A 35 -1.56 -3.89 -9.83
N LYS A 36 -0.36 -3.55 -10.28
CA LYS A 36 -0.17 -2.48 -11.27
C LYS A 36 -0.69 -2.88 -12.64
N HIS A 37 -0.48 -4.14 -13.05
CA HIS A 37 -0.94 -4.64 -14.34
C HIS A 37 -2.44 -4.44 -14.62
N PRO A 38 -3.38 -4.96 -13.80
CA PRO A 38 -4.81 -4.77 -14.07
C PRO A 38 -5.22 -3.29 -14.02
N GLU A 39 -4.58 -2.47 -13.20
CA GLU A 39 -4.84 -1.02 -13.18
C GLU A 39 -4.38 -0.33 -14.46
N TYR A 40 -3.20 -0.68 -14.96
CA TYR A 40 -2.68 -0.13 -16.20
C TYR A 40 -3.48 -0.58 -17.42
N VAL A 41 -3.86 -1.85 -17.51
CA VAL A 41 -4.69 -2.38 -18.60
C VAL A 41 -6.06 -1.70 -18.64
N ASP A 42 -6.70 -1.50 -17.49
CA ASP A 42 -8.02 -0.89 -17.39
C ASP A 42 -8.01 0.62 -17.71
N LYS A 43 -6.99 1.35 -17.23
CA LYS A 43 -7.02 2.83 -17.23
C LYS A 43 -6.03 3.50 -18.16
N GLY A 44 -4.88 2.90 -18.43
CA GLY A 44 -3.77 3.57 -19.12
C GLY A 44 -3.42 2.99 -20.48
N PHE A 45 -3.66 1.69 -20.69
CA PHE A 45 -3.17 0.99 -21.87
C PHE A 45 -3.82 1.49 -23.16
N ARG A 46 -5.14 1.70 -23.18
CA ARG A 46 -5.84 2.18 -24.38
C ARG A 46 -5.30 3.52 -24.83
N ASP A 47 -5.28 4.49 -23.93
CA ASP A 47 -4.87 5.86 -24.23
C ASP A 47 -3.39 5.92 -24.64
N LEU A 48 -2.53 5.11 -24.04
CA LEU A 48 -1.11 5.05 -24.40
C LEU A 48 -0.87 4.29 -25.71
N ARG A 49 -1.64 3.24 -25.99
CA ARG A 49 -1.54 2.45 -27.23
C ARG A 49 -1.91 3.29 -28.44
N ASP A 50 -2.97 4.08 -28.31
CA ASP A 50 -3.45 4.97 -29.38
C ASP A 50 -2.41 6.06 -29.71
N TYR A 51 -1.56 6.42 -28.73
CA TYR A 51 -0.40 7.31 -28.92
C TYR A 51 0.84 6.59 -29.46
N ASN A 52 1.22 5.46 -28.84
CA ASN A 52 2.39 4.65 -29.18
C ASN A 52 2.19 3.20 -28.72
N GLN A 53 1.82 2.32 -29.65
CA GLN A 53 1.56 0.91 -29.37
C GLN A 53 2.76 0.18 -28.77
N GLY A 54 3.96 0.34 -29.35
CA GLY A 54 5.15 -0.37 -28.88
C GLY A 54 5.51 -0.01 -27.43
N PHE A 55 5.41 1.27 -27.08
CA PHE A 55 5.63 1.72 -25.71
C PHE A 55 4.53 1.22 -24.76
N ALA A 56 3.27 1.22 -25.21
CA ALA A 56 2.16 0.73 -24.39
C ALA A 56 2.27 -0.76 -24.06
N GLU A 57 2.70 -1.58 -25.03
CA GLU A 57 2.96 -3.02 -24.85
C GLU A 57 4.17 -3.27 -23.94
N ALA A 58 5.25 -2.51 -24.10
CA ALA A 58 6.40 -2.59 -23.19
C ALA A 58 5.99 -2.29 -21.74
N MET A 59 5.26 -1.20 -21.51
CA MET A 59 4.74 -0.84 -20.18
C MET A 59 3.77 -1.88 -19.62
N LYS A 60 3.01 -2.57 -20.49
CA LYS A 60 2.14 -3.66 -20.09
C LYS A 60 2.96 -4.82 -19.51
N GLY A 61 4.03 -5.22 -20.20
CA GLY A 61 4.96 -6.24 -19.71
C GLY A 61 5.61 -5.84 -18.38
N GLU A 62 6.12 -4.61 -18.28
CA GLU A 62 6.75 -4.09 -17.05
C GLU A 62 5.80 -4.02 -15.85
N SER A 63 4.49 -3.89 -16.10
CA SER A 63 3.50 -3.84 -15.01
C SER A 63 3.17 -5.22 -14.42
N GLU A 64 3.51 -6.32 -15.11
CA GLU A 64 3.22 -7.68 -14.67
C GLU A 64 4.01 -8.04 -13.41
N GLY A 65 3.36 -8.72 -12.47
CA GLY A 65 3.98 -9.07 -11.19
C GLY A 65 4.26 -7.88 -10.26
N VAL A 66 4.02 -6.63 -10.70
CA VAL A 66 4.29 -5.44 -9.89
C VAL A 66 3.15 -5.17 -8.90
N LEU A 67 3.53 -5.06 -7.63
CA LEU A 67 2.67 -4.57 -6.56
C LEU A 67 3.01 -3.12 -6.25
N ARG A 68 2.04 -2.23 -6.41
CA ARG A 68 2.18 -0.83 -6.03
C ARG A 68 1.72 -0.62 -4.60
N PHE A 69 2.52 0.14 -3.85
CA PHE A 69 2.15 0.67 -2.55
C PHE A 69 1.90 2.17 -2.67
N GLU A 70 0.73 2.62 -2.20
CA GLU A 70 0.33 4.01 -2.23
C GLU A 70 -0.10 4.46 -0.83
N MET A 71 0.39 5.64 -0.43
CA MET A 71 0.01 6.27 0.83
C MET A 71 -0.76 7.55 0.58
N GLN A 72 -1.99 7.58 1.08
CA GLN A 72 -2.86 8.75 1.02
C GLN A 72 -2.88 9.43 2.39
N LEU A 73 -2.30 10.62 2.47
CA LEU A 73 -2.26 11.44 3.68
C LEU A 73 -3.47 12.37 3.72
N ARG A 74 -4.19 12.42 4.86
CA ARG A 74 -5.29 13.38 5.04
C ARG A 74 -4.75 14.73 5.50
N LYS A 75 -5.51 15.81 5.30
CA LYS A 75 -5.15 17.20 5.65
C LYS A 75 -4.54 17.33 7.05
N ALA A 76 -5.13 16.70 8.06
CA ALA A 76 -4.61 16.74 9.43
C ALA A 76 -3.19 16.16 9.56
N LYS A 77 -2.86 15.09 8.82
CA LYS A 77 -1.54 14.47 8.86
C LYS A 77 -0.54 15.21 7.98
N LEU A 78 -0.97 15.76 6.84
CA LEU A 78 -0.16 16.66 6.03
C LEU A 78 0.27 17.88 6.85
N ASN A 79 -0.70 18.55 7.48
CA ASN A 79 -0.40 19.68 8.35
C ASN A 79 0.57 19.29 9.47
N ASP A 80 0.41 18.10 10.07
CA ASP A 80 1.31 17.56 11.10
C ASP A 80 2.74 17.28 10.64
N LEU A 81 2.91 16.79 9.40
CA LEU A 81 4.23 16.53 8.84
C LEU A 81 4.96 17.80 8.40
N PHE A 82 4.22 18.85 8.07
CA PHE A 82 4.77 20.09 7.52
C PHE A 82 4.47 21.32 8.40
N LYS A 83 4.25 21.12 9.71
CA LYS A 83 3.89 22.17 10.68
C LYS A 83 4.88 23.33 10.71
N ASP A 84 6.16 23.02 10.54
CA ASP A 84 7.24 23.99 10.69
C ASP A 84 7.45 24.84 9.43
N LYS A 85 6.72 24.56 8.33
CA LYS A 85 6.78 25.34 7.10
C LYS A 85 5.76 26.47 7.13
N ARG A 86 6.24 27.70 7.32
CA ARG A 86 5.45 28.94 7.44
C ARG A 86 4.55 29.28 6.23
N GLY A 87 4.57 28.50 5.14
CA GLY A 87 3.73 28.66 3.95
C GLY A 87 2.83 27.47 3.60
N GLY A 88 2.83 26.42 4.44
CA GLY A 88 2.18 25.15 4.11
C GLY A 88 3.10 24.18 3.36
N PHE A 89 2.49 23.16 2.75
CA PHE A 89 3.18 22.09 2.03
C PHE A 89 3.28 22.43 0.55
N HIS A 90 4.50 22.43 0.00
CA HIS A 90 4.77 22.68 -1.42
C HIS A 90 5.22 21.39 -2.13
N LEU A 91 4.97 21.30 -3.44
CA LEU A 91 5.39 20.14 -4.23
C LEU A 91 6.92 19.95 -4.22
N ALA A 92 7.67 21.06 -4.18
CA ALA A 92 9.13 21.06 -4.07
C ALA A 92 9.63 20.32 -2.80
N ASP A 93 8.80 20.23 -1.76
CA ASP A 93 9.13 19.49 -0.54
C ASP A 93 9.21 17.97 -0.76
N LEU A 94 8.67 17.48 -1.89
CA LEU A 94 8.73 16.08 -2.31
C LEU A 94 9.90 15.78 -3.26
N GLU A 95 10.71 16.78 -3.64
CA GLU A 95 11.86 16.56 -4.52
C GLU A 95 12.99 15.80 -3.81
N ASN A 96 13.08 15.94 -2.49
CA ASN A 96 14.05 15.19 -1.69
C ASN A 96 13.62 13.72 -1.57
N ARG A 97 14.26 12.86 -2.38
CA ARG A 97 13.97 11.42 -2.44
C ARG A 97 14.19 10.72 -1.10
N ASP A 98 15.26 11.03 -0.38
CA ASP A 98 15.58 10.39 0.90
C ASP A 98 14.51 10.70 1.96
N TYR A 99 14.00 11.93 1.94
CA TYR A 99 12.87 12.32 2.78
C TYR A 99 11.61 11.53 2.42
N VAL A 100 11.28 11.40 1.14
CA VAL A 100 10.10 10.64 0.69
C VAL A 100 10.23 9.16 1.04
N TYR A 101 11.40 8.55 0.82
CA TYR A 101 11.66 7.16 1.19
C TYR A 101 11.55 6.93 2.69
N SER A 102 12.18 7.78 3.51
CA SER A 102 12.11 7.65 4.96
C SER A 102 10.68 7.86 5.49
N LEU A 103 9.93 8.80 4.92
CA LEU A 103 8.52 9.00 5.25
C LEU A 103 7.66 7.79 4.86
N LEU A 104 7.81 7.28 3.64
CA LEU A 104 7.09 6.10 3.17
C LEU A 104 7.42 4.88 4.03
N ASN A 105 8.69 4.64 4.35
CA ASN A 105 9.10 3.54 5.23
C ASN A 105 8.56 3.70 6.66
N SER A 106 8.53 4.93 7.21
CA SER A 106 7.92 5.20 8.52
C SER A 106 6.42 4.93 8.52
N LEU A 107 5.74 5.33 7.45
CA LEU A 107 4.30 5.10 7.29
C LEU A 107 4.00 3.63 7.02
N PHE A 108 4.84 2.95 6.25
CA PHE A 108 4.75 1.54 5.92
C PHE A 108 5.03 0.64 7.12
N SER A 109 5.96 0.98 8.00
CA SER A 109 6.22 0.24 9.24
C SER A 109 5.13 0.46 10.30
N LYS A 110 4.57 1.67 10.39
CA LYS A 110 3.33 1.92 11.16
C LYS A 110 2.13 1.22 10.52
N LEU A 111 2.19 1.19 9.19
CA LEU A 111 1.48 0.42 8.18
C LEU A 111 1.36 -1.03 8.63
N ILE A 112 2.19 -1.85 8.00
CA ILE A 112 2.46 -3.21 8.39
C ILE A 112 3.19 -3.20 9.74
N ARG A 113 2.44 -3.17 10.83
CA ARG A 113 2.91 -3.28 12.23
C ARG A 113 3.57 -4.65 12.54
N SER A 114 3.98 -5.39 11.52
CA SER A 114 4.92 -6.49 11.66
C SER A 114 6.29 -5.82 11.83
N THR A 115 6.86 -5.74 13.04
CA THR A 115 7.91 -6.72 13.40
C THR A 115 8.46 -7.40 12.16
N GLU A 116 9.71 -7.09 11.79
CA GLU A 116 10.42 -7.80 10.72
C GLU A 116 9.92 -9.25 10.72
N ILE A 117 9.24 -9.67 9.65
CA ILE A 117 8.80 -11.05 9.55
C ILE A 117 10.06 -11.85 9.31
N ARG A 118 10.73 -12.14 10.42
CA ARG A 118 11.76 -13.12 10.48
C ARG A 118 11.04 -14.43 10.69
N ILE A 119 11.18 -15.34 9.72
CA ILE A 119 10.93 -16.75 9.96
C ILE A 119 12.08 -17.24 10.83
N ASP A 120 12.03 -16.84 12.09
CA ASP A 120 13.02 -17.22 13.07
C ASP A 120 12.71 -18.64 13.51
N SER A 121 13.76 -19.46 13.65
CA SER A 121 13.60 -20.81 14.20
C SER A 121 12.93 -20.72 15.59
N PRO A 122 12.21 -21.76 16.06
CA PRO A 122 11.62 -21.75 17.40
C PRO A 122 12.64 -21.40 18.50
N LYS A 123 13.89 -21.81 18.32
CA LYS A 123 15.02 -21.46 19.19
C LYS A 123 15.32 -19.96 19.13
N THR A 124 15.48 -19.39 17.94
CA THR A 124 15.75 -17.97 17.74
C THR A 124 14.64 -17.09 18.34
N ILE A 125 13.37 -17.48 18.19
CA ILE A 125 12.25 -16.77 18.81
C ILE A 125 12.36 -16.80 20.34
N PHE A 126 12.66 -17.97 20.91
CA PHE A 126 12.82 -18.11 22.35
C PHE A 126 14.01 -17.29 22.87
N ASP A 127 15.13 -17.28 22.15
CA ASP A 127 16.33 -16.52 22.50
C ASP A 127 16.02 -15.01 22.50
N LEU A 128 15.34 -14.49 21.47
CA LEU A 128 14.91 -13.09 21.39
C LEU A 128 13.98 -12.71 22.55
N LEU A 129 13.00 -13.55 22.86
CA LEU A 129 12.09 -13.33 23.99
C LEU A 129 12.84 -13.35 25.33
N SER A 130 13.83 -14.24 25.47
CA SER A 130 14.63 -14.39 26.69
C SER A 130 15.53 -13.20 26.94
N VAL A 131 16.13 -12.63 25.89
CA VAL A 131 16.95 -11.42 25.97
C VAL A 131 16.14 -10.23 26.48
N VAL A 132 14.89 -10.07 26.02
CA VAL A 132 14.09 -8.87 26.34
C VAL A 132 13.27 -9.02 27.63
N HIS A 133 12.72 -10.20 27.91
CA HIS A 133 11.75 -10.39 29.00
C HIS A 133 12.24 -11.29 30.14
N GLY A 134 13.42 -11.90 30.01
CA GLY A 134 13.93 -12.91 30.93
C GLY A 134 13.31 -14.29 30.72
N GLU A 135 14.03 -15.34 31.14
CA GLU A 135 13.75 -16.74 30.76
C GLU A 135 12.34 -17.23 31.14
N VAL A 136 11.89 -16.95 32.36
CA VAL A 136 10.58 -17.41 32.86
C VAL A 136 9.44 -16.81 32.03
N LYS A 137 9.53 -15.52 31.74
CA LYS A 137 8.51 -14.80 30.98
C LYS A 137 8.59 -15.15 29.50
N ALA A 138 9.78 -15.37 28.98
CA ALA A 138 10.00 -15.84 27.61
C ALA A 138 9.36 -17.20 27.35
N LYS A 139 9.45 -18.16 28.28
CA LYS A 139 8.75 -19.47 28.17
C LYS A 139 7.24 -19.30 28.00
N ASN A 140 6.63 -18.44 28.81
CA ASN A 140 5.19 -18.16 28.72
C ASN A 140 4.80 -17.45 27.41
N LEU A 141 5.57 -16.44 27.00
CA LEU A 141 5.34 -15.73 25.74
C LEU A 141 5.56 -16.64 24.52
N PHE A 142 6.53 -17.54 24.58
CA PHE A 142 6.81 -18.51 23.53
C PHE A 142 5.69 -19.53 23.39
N LEU A 143 5.20 -20.10 24.49
CA LEU A 143 4.05 -21.02 24.47
C LEU A 143 2.80 -20.31 23.94
N PHE A 144 2.53 -19.08 24.41
CA PHE A 144 1.47 -18.24 23.88
C PHE A 144 1.63 -18.03 22.37
N HIS A 145 2.83 -17.72 21.90
CA HIS A 145 3.13 -17.53 20.48
C HIS A 145 2.85 -18.80 19.68
N GLN A 146 3.31 -19.97 20.13
CA GLN A 146 3.05 -21.26 19.48
C GLN A 146 1.55 -21.55 19.35
N LEU A 147 0.78 -21.32 20.42
CA LEU A 147 -0.68 -21.50 20.41
C LEU A 147 -1.38 -20.47 19.52
N TYR A 148 -0.93 -19.22 19.54
CA TYR A 148 -1.49 -18.14 18.74
C TYR A 148 -1.21 -18.33 17.25
N MET A 149 -0.08 -18.95 16.90
CA MET A 149 0.34 -19.22 15.52
C MET A 149 -0.11 -20.60 15.03
N GLY A 150 -0.75 -21.37 15.91
CA GLY A 150 -1.28 -22.69 15.67
C GLY A 150 -2.54 -22.73 14.79
N SER A 151 -3.20 -23.88 14.79
CA SER A 151 -4.45 -24.13 14.06
C SER A 151 -5.60 -23.21 14.55
N PRO A 152 -6.69 -23.06 13.78
CA PRO A 152 -7.87 -22.31 14.22
C PRO A 152 -8.42 -22.79 15.57
N ALA A 153 -8.39 -24.10 15.82
CA ALA A 153 -8.76 -24.69 17.10
C ALA A 153 -7.84 -24.22 18.24
N GLN A 154 -6.52 -24.17 18.03
CA GLN A 154 -5.57 -23.66 19.02
C GLN A 154 -5.80 -22.18 19.31
N LYS A 155 -6.05 -21.35 18.29
CA LYS A 155 -6.44 -19.94 18.47
C LYS A 155 -7.75 -19.79 19.25
N GLN A 156 -8.73 -20.66 19.01
CA GLN A 156 -10.00 -20.64 19.73
C GLN A 156 -9.82 -21.05 21.19
N ASN A 157 -9.01 -22.07 21.47
CA ASN A 157 -8.62 -22.45 22.82
C ASN A 157 -7.92 -21.30 23.55
N LEU A 158 -7.04 -20.58 22.87
CA LEU A 158 -6.33 -19.43 23.43
C LEU A 158 -7.31 -18.32 23.86
N LYS A 159 -8.38 -18.08 23.10
CA LYS A 159 -9.46 -17.14 23.48
C LYS A 159 -10.31 -17.62 24.66
N MET A 160 -10.36 -18.92 24.92
CA MET A 160 -11.04 -19.48 26.10
C MET A 160 -10.16 -19.37 27.35
N ILE A 161 -8.84 -19.52 27.20
CA ILE A 161 -7.87 -19.49 28.31
C ILE A 161 -7.52 -18.05 28.71
N TYR A 162 -7.37 -17.15 27.74
CA TYR A 162 -6.94 -15.78 27.97
C TYR A 162 -8.04 -14.77 27.63
N ASN A 163 -8.21 -13.78 28.51
CA ASN A 163 -9.02 -12.61 28.18
C ASN A 163 -8.36 -11.76 27.07
N ASN A 164 -9.17 -10.98 26.35
CA ASN A 164 -8.70 -10.15 25.23
C ASN A 164 -7.61 -9.14 25.63
N SER A 165 -7.65 -8.63 26.87
CA SER A 165 -6.63 -7.72 27.38
C SER A 165 -5.26 -8.41 27.53
N THR A 166 -5.22 -9.64 28.04
CA THR A 166 -3.99 -10.44 28.15
C THR A 166 -3.46 -10.83 26.78
N ILE A 167 -4.33 -11.23 25.84
CA ILE A 167 -3.94 -11.50 24.45
C ILE A 167 -3.25 -10.27 23.83
N THR A 168 -3.87 -9.10 23.97
CA THR A 168 -3.32 -7.84 23.44
C THR A 168 -1.99 -7.49 24.09
N ARG A 169 -1.86 -7.68 25.42
CA ARG A 169 -0.63 -7.42 26.16
C ARG A 169 0.50 -8.36 25.72
N ASN A 170 0.23 -9.65 25.58
CA ASN A 170 1.23 -10.64 25.17
C ASN A 170 1.70 -10.40 23.74
N LEU A 171 0.79 -10.09 22.81
CA LEU A 171 1.15 -9.71 21.45
C LEU A 171 2.04 -8.47 21.41
N LYS A 172 1.78 -7.46 22.26
CA LYS A 172 2.63 -6.27 22.37
C LYS A 172 4.04 -6.63 22.85
N MET A 173 4.15 -7.49 23.88
CA MET A 173 5.45 -7.92 24.41
C MET A 173 6.26 -8.74 23.41
N ILE A 174 5.61 -9.62 22.65
CA ILE A 174 6.25 -10.36 21.55
C ILE A 174 6.74 -9.38 20.48
N ALA A 175 5.91 -8.41 20.11
CA ALA A 175 6.29 -7.40 19.12
C ALA A 175 7.47 -6.52 19.57
N GLU A 176 7.54 -6.15 20.85
CA GLU A 176 8.67 -5.43 21.46
C GLU A 176 9.99 -6.21 21.37
N SER A 177 9.92 -7.54 21.22
CA SER A 177 11.10 -8.42 21.13
C SER A 177 11.61 -8.61 19.70
N GLY A 178 11.01 -7.92 18.73
CA GLY A 178 11.34 -8.05 17.31
C GLY A 178 10.82 -9.32 16.64
N VAL A 179 10.05 -10.16 17.34
CA VAL A 179 9.50 -11.41 16.82
C VAL A 179 8.28 -11.13 15.94
N GLY A 180 8.38 -11.44 14.64
CA GLY A 180 7.30 -11.34 13.68
C GLY A 180 6.18 -12.37 13.91
N VAL A 181 4.94 -11.89 14.04
CA VAL A 181 3.75 -12.76 14.13
C VAL A 181 3.23 -13.04 12.72
N VAL A 182 3.70 -14.11 12.09
CA VAL A 182 3.18 -14.63 10.81
C VAL A 182 1.84 -15.34 11.00
N MET A 183 0.76 -14.75 10.51
CA MET A 183 -0.47 -15.52 10.31
C MET A 183 -0.17 -16.64 9.30
N LYS A 184 -0.22 -17.90 9.78
CA LYS A 184 -0.01 -19.10 8.97
C LYS A 184 -0.80 -19.01 7.65
N ASP A 185 -0.16 -19.42 6.55
CA ASP A 185 -0.61 -19.38 5.14
C ASP A 185 -0.33 -18.09 4.34
N SER A 186 0.41 -17.11 4.90
CA SER A 186 0.89 -15.98 4.09
C SER A 186 2.32 -16.23 3.60
N PRO A 187 2.57 -16.23 2.27
CA PRO A 187 3.93 -16.17 1.74
C PRO A 187 4.66 -15.00 2.39
N VAL A 188 5.81 -15.27 3.01
CA VAL A 188 6.65 -14.23 3.57
C VAL A 188 7.22 -13.44 2.41
N THR A 189 6.66 -12.26 2.18
CA THR A 189 7.18 -11.31 1.20
C THR A 189 8.00 -10.29 1.97
N TYR A 190 9.31 -10.23 1.71
CA TYR A 190 10.13 -9.11 2.14
C TYR A 190 9.71 -7.89 1.33
N LEU A 191 8.86 -7.07 1.92
CA LEU A 191 8.38 -5.84 1.29
C LEU A 191 9.38 -4.72 1.61
N SER A 192 10.41 -4.61 0.78
CA SER A 192 11.14 -3.36 0.62
C SER A 192 10.51 -2.58 -0.53
N ILE A 193 10.64 -1.26 -0.56
CA ILE A 193 10.26 -0.44 -1.72
C ILE A 193 11.46 -0.43 -2.66
N PRO A 194 11.57 -1.34 -3.66
CA PRO A 194 12.85 -1.67 -4.25
C PRO A 194 13.11 -0.94 -5.58
N SER A 195 12.22 -0.03 -6.01
CA SER A 195 12.25 0.47 -7.39
C SER A 195 12.21 2.00 -7.46
N GLU A 196 13.15 2.56 -8.22
CA GLU A 196 13.19 3.98 -8.61
C GLU A 196 12.10 4.35 -9.64
N LEU A 197 11.45 3.35 -10.26
CA LEU A 197 10.41 3.55 -11.27
C LEU A 197 9.08 4.06 -10.67
N VAL A 198 8.95 4.06 -9.34
CA VAL A 198 7.68 4.31 -8.64
C VAL A 198 7.60 5.72 -8.02
N ILE A 199 8.72 6.45 -7.98
CA ILE A 199 8.69 7.87 -7.61
C ILE A 199 8.24 8.65 -8.84
N ASN A 200 7.09 9.31 -8.74
CA ASN A 200 6.70 10.34 -9.69
C ASN A 200 7.85 11.36 -9.73
N LYS A 201 8.71 11.29 -10.75
CA LYS A 201 9.71 12.32 -10.96
C LYS A 201 8.90 13.61 -11.13
N VAL A 202 9.20 14.63 -10.32
CA VAL A 202 8.80 15.99 -10.66
C VAL A 202 9.44 16.20 -12.02
N ASN A 203 8.61 16.23 -13.06
CA ASN A 203 9.11 16.49 -14.40
C ASN A 203 9.60 17.93 -14.38
N ALA A 204 10.88 18.12 -14.05
CA ALA A 204 11.64 19.20 -14.63
C ALA A 204 11.49 18.98 -16.13
N THR A 205 10.63 19.80 -16.73
CA THR A 205 10.34 19.80 -18.17
C THR A 205 9.92 18.44 -18.75
N PHE A 206 8.62 18.15 -18.69
CA PHE A 206 7.99 17.84 -19.98
C PHE A 206 8.06 19.15 -20.77
N GLU A 207 9.16 19.36 -21.50
CA GLU A 207 9.07 20.15 -22.70
C GLU A 207 8.09 19.41 -23.60
N VAL A 208 6.82 19.77 -23.47
CA VAL A 208 5.81 19.50 -24.47
C VAL A 208 6.19 20.39 -25.66
N SER A 209 7.23 20.02 -26.40
CA SER A 209 7.57 20.65 -27.67
C SER A 209 6.63 20.14 -28.75
N ARG A 210 5.32 20.16 -28.50
CA ARG A 210 4.26 20.09 -29.52
C ARG A 210 3.04 20.84 -28.99
N PRO A 211 2.51 21.84 -29.72
CA PRO A 211 1.26 22.47 -29.33
C PRO A 211 0.18 21.39 -29.19
N LEU A 212 -0.60 21.49 -28.10
CA LEU A 212 -1.84 20.73 -27.96
C LEU A 212 -2.66 20.92 -29.25
N PRO A 213 -3.30 19.86 -29.79
CA PRO A 213 -4.21 20.04 -30.92
C PRO A 213 -5.24 21.09 -30.51
N GLU A 214 -5.30 22.18 -31.27
CA GLU A 214 -6.26 23.25 -31.03
C GLU A 214 -7.65 22.61 -30.95
N LYS A 215 -8.37 22.93 -29.88
CA LYS A 215 -9.79 22.57 -29.81
C LYS A 215 -10.44 23.05 -31.09
N PRO A 216 -11.28 22.24 -31.76
CA PRO A 216 -11.98 22.71 -32.94
C PRO A 216 -12.74 23.98 -32.55
N THR A 217 -12.35 25.09 -33.18
CA THR A 217 -13.01 26.37 -33.04
C THR A 217 -14.50 26.16 -33.34
N GLN A 218 -15.38 26.77 -32.55
CA GLN A 218 -16.84 26.65 -32.69
C GLN A 218 -17.39 27.08 -34.07
N GLU A 219 -16.53 27.56 -34.97
CA GLU A 219 -16.88 27.91 -36.35
C GLU A 219 -17.10 26.70 -37.28
N ALA A 220 -16.70 25.48 -36.89
CA ALA A 220 -16.96 24.27 -37.69
C ALA A 220 -18.40 23.69 -37.53
N LEU A 221 -19.28 24.35 -36.78
CA LEU A 221 -20.65 23.92 -36.53
C LEU A 221 -21.71 24.66 -37.37
N LEU A 222 -21.29 25.45 -38.37
CA LEU A 222 -22.18 26.19 -39.27
C LEU A 222 -22.05 25.76 -40.73
N LEU A 223 -22.13 24.46 -41.01
CA LEU A 223 -22.44 23.96 -42.36
C LEU A 223 -23.31 22.70 -42.26
N VAL A 224 -24.53 22.88 -41.77
CA VAL A 224 -25.62 21.95 -42.08
C VAL A 224 -26.53 22.69 -43.08
N PRO A 225 -26.64 22.25 -44.35
CA PRO A 225 -27.60 22.84 -45.25
C PRO A 225 -29.02 22.55 -44.74
N ALA A 226 -29.86 23.58 -44.74
CA ALA A 226 -31.27 23.48 -44.41
C ALA A 226 -31.93 22.48 -45.38
N VAL A 227 -32.57 21.45 -44.82
CA VAL A 227 -33.47 20.58 -45.55
C VAL A 227 -34.77 21.36 -45.72
N GLU A 228 -35.10 21.71 -46.96
CA GLU A 228 -36.41 22.26 -47.31
C GLU A 228 -37.47 21.18 -47.12
N GLU A 229 -38.41 21.40 -46.18
CA GLU A 229 -39.64 20.62 -46.09
C GLU A 229 -40.60 21.11 -47.19
N GLU A 230 -40.74 20.31 -48.25
CA GLU A 230 -41.86 20.44 -49.19
C GLU A 230 -43.15 20.00 -48.49
N ALA A 231 -44.04 20.96 -48.24
CA ALA A 231 -45.41 20.72 -47.84
C ALA A 231 -46.25 20.33 -49.06
N THR A 232 -46.61 19.05 -49.18
CA THR A 232 -47.72 18.60 -50.03
C THR A 232 -49.02 18.59 -49.24
N TRP A 233 -50.02 19.30 -49.76
CA TRP A 233 -51.43 19.29 -49.35
C TRP A 233 -52.11 17.96 -49.65
#